data_AF-A0A392TL05-F1
#
_entry.id   AF-A0A392TL05-F1
#
_cell.length_a   1.000
_cell.length_b   1.000
_cell.length_c   1.000
_cell.angle_alpha   90.00
_cell.angle_beta   90.00
_cell.angle_gamma   90.00
#
_symmetry.space_group_name_H-M   'P 1'
#
loop_
_entity.id
_entity.type
_entity.pdbx_description
1 polymer ?
#
loop_
_entity_poly.entity_id
_entity_poly.type
_entity_poly.pdbx_seq_one_letter_code
_entity_poly.pdbx_strand_id
1 'polypeptide(L)'
;LEEEWEREIDICLKNLNACRVDENPKLEEIFEEKAKEEAKVEGMVPELKQLPAHLKYVFLGDDASYPAIISSSLTRVEEEKLLRVLWS
;
A
#
# COMPACT_ATOMS: atom_id res chain seq x y z
N LEU A 1 -2.01 8.97 -28.37
CA LEU A 1 -2.94 8.54 -27.30
C LEU A 1 -2.31 7.40 -26.51
N GLU A 2 -2.02 6.25 -27.11
CA GLU A 2 -1.36 5.12 -26.42
C GLU A 2 0.09 5.44 -26.00
N GLU A 3 0.87 6.05 -26.90
CA GLU A 3 2.25 6.52 -26.61
C GLU A 3 2.33 7.62 -25.53
N GLU A 4 1.23 8.33 -25.28
CA GLU A 4 1.17 9.37 -24.25
C GLU A 4 0.94 8.73 -22.87
N TRP A 5 0.05 7.74 -22.81
CA TRP A 5 -0.16 6.91 -21.62
C TRP A 5 1.09 6.10 -21.25
N GLU A 6 1.79 5.51 -22.23
CA GLU A 6 3.05 4.80 -21.97
C GLU A 6 4.12 5.74 -21.39
N ARG A 7 4.18 6.99 -21.89
CA ARG A 7 5.06 8.02 -21.33
C ARG A 7 4.66 8.40 -19.90
N GLU A 8 3.37 8.56 -19.62
CA GLU A 8 2.89 8.86 -18.27
C GLU A 8 3.16 7.72 -17.28
N ILE A 9 3.02 6.47 -17.71
CA ILE A 9 3.37 5.28 -16.91
C ILE A 9 4.86 5.26 -16.60
N ASP A 10 5.71 5.50 -17.59
CA ASP A 10 7.17 5.57 -17.41
C ASP A 10 7.59 6.69 -16.45
N ILE A 11 6.94 7.85 -16.52
CA ILE A 11 7.14 8.96 -15.58
C ILE A 11 6.74 8.54 -14.16
N CYS A 12 5.58 7.89 -14.00
CA CYS A 12 5.14 7.39 -12.71
C CYS A 12 6.11 6.37 -12.11
N LEU A 13 6.59 5.41 -12.93
CA LEU A 13 7.56 4.40 -12.52
C LEU A 13 8.89 5.03 -12.08
N LYS A 14 9.37 6.04 -12.81
CA LYS A 14 10.59 6.79 -12.45
C LYS A 14 10.43 7.53 -11.12
N ASN A 15 9.29 8.18 -10.90
CA ASN A 15 9.02 8.88 -9.64
C ASN A 15 8.90 7.91 -8.45
N LEU A 16 8.29 6.74 -8.64
CA LEU A 16 8.22 5.69 -7.62
C LEU A 16 9.62 5.14 -7.28
N ASN A 17 10.43 4.86 -8.30
CA ASN A 17 11.80 4.36 -8.10
C ASN A 17 12.71 5.42 -7.47
N ALA A 18 12.50 6.70 -7.75
CA ALA A 18 13.21 7.81 -7.11
C ALA A 18 12.85 8.00 -5.62
N CYS A 19 11.72 7.45 -5.17
CA CYS A 19 11.30 7.41 -3.76
C CYS A 19 11.69 6.10 -3.04
N ARG A 20 12.45 5.20 -3.68
CA ARG A 20 13.06 4.08 -2.98
C ARG A 20 14.11 4.64 -2.02
N VAL A 21 13.64 4.89 -0.78
CA VAL A 21 14.48 4.80 0.41
C VAL A 21 15.21 3.47 0.28
N ASP A 22 16.53 3.51 0.38
CA ASP A 22 17.47 2.44 0.06
C ASP A 22 16.95 1.02 0.42
N GLU A 23 17.40 0.01 -0.35
CA GLU A 23 17.20 -1.42 -0.08
C GLU A 23 17.86 -1.85 1.24
N ASN A 24 17.37 -1.33 2.36
CA ASN A 24 17.43 -1.86 3.70
C ASN A 24 16.63 -0.89 4.58
N PRO A 25 15.29 -1.00 4.70
CA PRO A 25 14.70 -0.54 5.93
C PRO A 25 15.43 -1.33 7.02
N LYS A 26 16.20 -0.64 7.86
CA LYS A 26 16.48 -1.15 9.19
C LYS A 26 15.11 -1.30 9.85
N LEU A 27 14.44 -2.41 9.55
CA LEU A 27 13.57 -3.10 10.48
C LEU A 27 14.51 -3.39 11.64
N GLU A 28 14.62 -2.44 12.56
CA GLU A 28 15.15 -2.73 13.88
C GLU A 28 14.45 -4.00 14.34
N GLU A 29 15.25 -5.00 14.70
CA GLU A 29 14.85 -6.29 15.22
C GLU A 29 13.77 -6.09 16.30
N ILE A 30 12.50 -6.31 15.98
CA ILE A 30 11.42 -6.46 16.98
C ILE A 30 11.00 -7.94 17.11
N PHE A 31 11.60 -8.85 16.35
CA PHE A 31 11.31 -10.27 16.46
C PHE A 31 12.56 -11.07 16.78
N GLU A 32 13.00 -11.00 18.03
CA GLU A 32 13.64 -12.06 18.81
C GLU A 32 13.67 -11.55 20.26
N GLU A 33 13.16 -12.21 21.30
CA GLU A 33 12.91 -13.62 21.53
C GLU A 33 12.05 -13.79 22.82
N LYS A 34 11.24 -14.87 22.86
CA LYS A 34 10.87 -15.74 24.02
C LYS A 34 9.37 -15.90 24.40
N ALA A 35 8.83 -16.98 23.84
CA ALA A 35 8.20 -18.14 24.49
C ALA A 35 7.07 -17.94 25.54
N LYS A 36 5.93 -18.59 25.22
CA LYS A 36 4.74 -18.92 26.04
C LYS A 36 3.93 -17.67 26.42
N GLU A 37 2.65 -17.54 26.07
CA GLU A 37 1.56 -18.40 26.53
C GLU A 37 0.28 -18.09 25.73
N GLU A 38 -0.61 -19.07 25.67
CA GLU A 38 -1.88 -19.08 24.94
C GLU A 38 -2.86 -17.99 25.43
N ALA A 39 -3.36 -17.11 24.56
CA ALA A 39 -4.71 -16.51 24.66
C ALA A 39 -5.02 -15.55 23.50
N LYS A 40 -6.13 -15.81 22.81
CA LYS A 40 -6.92 -14.89 21.96
C LYS A 40 -6.22 -14.24 20.76
N VAL A 41 -6.30 -14.94 19.63
CA VAL A 41 -6.35 -14.32 18.30
C VAL A 41 -7.72 -13.65 18.15
N GLU A 42 -7.90 -12.50 18.77
CA GLU A 42 -9.08 -11.64 18.57
C GLU A 42 -8.56 -10.29 18.04
N GLY A 43 -8.55 -10.18 16.70
CA GLY A 43 -8.39 -8.92 15.98
C GLY A 43 -7.11 -8.12 16.27
N MET A 44 -5.97 -8.52 15.69
CA MET A 44 -4.92 -7.54 15.38
C MET A 44 -5.46 -6.62 14.27
N VAL A 45 -6.30 -5.66 14.63
CA VAL A 45 -6.64 -4.55 13.74
C VAL A 45 -5.33 -3.80 13.51
N PRO A 46 -4.83 -3.70 12.27
CA PRO A 46 -3.61 -2.96 12.00
C PRO A 46 -3.78 -1.51 12.45
N GLU A 47 -2.90 -1.02 13.35
CA GLU A 47 -2.90 0.40 13.72
C GLU A 47 -2.45 1.23 12.52
N LEU A 48 -3.42 1.77 11.77
CA LEU A 48 -3.13 2.59 10.61
C LEU A 48 -2.54 3.93 11.06
N LYS A 49 -1.35 4.23 10.54
CA LYS A 49 -0.72 5.53 10.73
C LYS A 49 -1.54 6.61 10.02
N GLN A 50 -1.48 7.84 10.53
CA GLN A 50 -2.10 8.97 9.85
C GLN A 50 -1.42 9.18 8.49
N LEU A 51 -2.22 9.17 7.42
CA LEU A 51 -1.73 9.45 6.08
C LEU A 51 -1.69 10.95 5.80
N PRO A 52 -0.72 11.41 5.00
CA PRO A 52 -0.76 12.73 4.39
C PRO A 52 -2.03 12.92 3.55
N ALA A 53 -2.54 14.15 3.45
CA ALA A 53 -3.80 14.45 2.75
C ALA A 53 -3.84 14.05 1.26
N HIS A 54 -2.69 13.90 0.61
CA HIS A 54 -2.57 13.47 -0.79
C HIS A 54 -2.63 11.93 -0.97
N LEU A 55 -2.72 11.17 0.12
CA LEU A 55 -2.82 9.71 0.12
C LEU A 55 -4.07 9.25 0.85
N LYS A 56 -4.59 8.10 0.45
CA LYS A 56 -5.72 7.43 1.11
C LYS A 56 -5.50 5.93 1.18
N TYR A 57 -6.10 5.31 2.20
CA TYR A 57 -6.20 3.87 2.31
C TYR A 57 -7.36 3.35 1.45
N VAL A 58 -7.11 2.24 0.78
CA VAL A 58 -8.12 1.35 0.20
C VAL A 58 -7.83 -0.05 0.68
N PHE A 59 -8.86 -0.88 0.83
CA PHE A 59 -8.68 -2.24 1.30
C PHE A 59 -8.96 -3.21 0.16
N LEU A 60 -8.03 -4.14 -0.03
CA LEU A 60 -8.12 -5.23 -0.98
C LEU A 60 -8.57 -6.50 -0.23
N GLY A 61 -9.39 -7.33 -0.89
CA GLY A 61 -10.01 -8.52 -0.30
C GLY A 61 -11.39 -8.26 0.32
N ASP A 62 -12.26 -9.28 0.31
CA ASP A 62 -13.64 -9.23 0.82
C ASP A 62 -13.72 -8.98 2.34
N ASP A 63 -12.66 -9.33 3.05
CA ASP A 63 -12.49 -9.18 4.49
C ASP A 63 -11.71 -7.91 4.89
N ALA A 64 -11.37 -7.05 3.91
CA ALA A 64 -10.53 -5.88 4.10
C ALA A 64 -9.16 -6.20 4.75
N SER A 65 -8.66 -7.43 4.58
CA SER A 65 -7.41 -7.86 5.22
C SER A 65 -6.15 -7.21 4.63
N TYR A 66 -6.23 -6.63 3.42
CA TYR A 66 -5.05 -6.11 2.71
C TYR A 66 -5.17 -4.61 2.44
N PRO A 67 -4.71 -3.73 3.36
CA PRO A 67 -4.69 -2.29 3.11
C PRO A 67 -3.64 -1.94 2.03
N ALA A 68 -4.05 -1.17 1.03
CA ALA A 68 -3.20 -0.52 0.05
C ALA A 68 -3.32 1.02 0.18
N ILE A 69 -2.25 1.73 -0.15
CA ILE A 69 -2.22 3.20 -0.14
C ILE A 69 -2.25 3.68 -1.58
N ILE A 70 -3.22 4.53 -1.93
CA ILE A 70 -3.35 5.14 -3.25
C ILE A 70 -3.43 6.67 -3.15
N SER A 71 -3.22 7.35 -4.26
CA SER A 71 -3.34 8.81 -4.31
C SER A 71 -4.80 9.25 -4.07
N SER A 72 -5.00 10.25 -3.21
CA SER A 72 -6.32 10.84 -2.97
C SER A 72 -6.79 11.74 -4.12
N SER A 73 -5.89 12.09 -5.05
CA SER A 73 -6.19 12.88 -6.25
C SER A 73 -6.83 12.08 -7.39
N LEU A 74 -6.90 10.75 -7.27
CA LEU A 74 -7.50 9.89 -8.29
C LEU A 74 -9.00 10.17 -8.40
N THR A 75 -9.49 10.27 -9.63
CA THR A 75 -10.93 10.27 -9.90
C THR A 75 -11.51 8.90 -9.58
N ARG A 76 -12.83 8.86 -9.32
CA ARG A 76 -13.54 7.59 -9.03
C ARG A 76 -13.29 6.52 -10.10
N VAL A 77 -13.25 6.90 -11.38
CA VAL A 77 -13.05 5.96 -12.49
C VAL A 77 -11.62 5.42 -12.51
N GLU A 78 -10.62 6.25 -12.23
CA GLU A 78 -9.21 5.82 -12.17
C GLU A 78 -8.97 4.89 -10.98
N GLU A 79 -9.56 5.21 -9.83
CA GLU A 79 -9.54 4.35 -8.65
C GLU A 79 -10.17 2.99 -8.94
N GLU A 80 -11.37 2.95 -9.54
CA GLU A 80 -12.04 1.69 -9.89
C GLU A 80 -11.21 0.85 -10.88
N LYS A 81 -10.56 1.50 -11.85
CA LYS A 81 -9.65 0.82 -12.78
C LYS A 81 -8.42 0.26 -12.07
N LEU A 82 -7.80 1.04 -11.18
CA LEU A 82 -6.63 0.63 -10.40
C LEU A 82 -6.98 -0.55 -9.48
N LEU A 83 -8.10 -0.48 -8.77
CA LEU A 83 -8.56 -1.56 -7.89
C LEU A 83 -8.84 -2.85 -8.66
N ARG A 84 -9.40 -2.79 -9.87
CA ARG A 84 -9.58 -3.98 -10.72
C ARG A 84 -8.27 -4.67 -11.08
N VAL A 85 -7.19 -3.91 -11.29
CA VAL A 85 -5.86 -4.46 -11.57
C VAL A 85 -5.24 -5.04 -10.30
N LEU A 86 -5.40 -4.36 -9.16
CA LEU A 86 -4.87 -4.81 -7.87
C LEU A 86 -5.63 -6.00 -7.26
N TRP A 87 -6.88 -6.21 -7.66
CA TRP A 87 -7.70 -7.38 -7.30
C TRP A 87 -7.55 -8.56 -8.27
N SER A 88 -6.80 -8.41 -9.37
CA SER A 88 -6.56 -9.48 -10.33
C SER A 88 -5.43 -10.41 -9.89
#